data_AF-A0AA43C8R9-F1
#
_entry.id   AF-A0AA43C8R9-F1
#
_cell.length_a   1.000
_cell.length_b   1.000
_cell.length_c   1.000
_cell.angle_alpha   90.00
_cell.angle_beta   90.00
_cell.angle_gamma   90.00
#
_symmetry.space_group_name_H-M   'P 1'
#
loop_
_entity.id
_entity.type
_entity.pdbx_description
1 polymer ?
#
loop_
_entity_poly.entity_id
_entity_poly.type
_entity_poly.pdbx_seq_one_letter_code
_entity_poly.pdbx_strand_id
1 'polypeptide(L)'
;MRYFELLNIQHFVLYIFPAFITLLLIAIALKFSYFHDEDSEKRLSRITERYPQGIEERNAPFPLIVSLIIIGTIIWVFAYILMIGLLEIKI
;
A
#
# COMPACT_ATOMS: atom_id res chain seq x y z
N MET A 1 3.68 -18.68 31.34
CA MET A 1 3.74 -17.29 31.85
C MET A 1 3.96 -16.39 30.65
N ARG A 2 3.12 -15.37 30.44
CA ARG A 2 3.21 -14.49 29.27
C ARG A 2 4.45 -13.61 29.43
N TYR A 3 5.44 -13.72 28.55
CA TYR A 3 6.60 -12.82 28.56
C TYR A 3 6.12 -11.43 28.14
N PHE A 4 5.84 -10.58 29.14
CA PHE A 4 5.26 -9.26 28.93
C PHE A 4 6.14 -8.34 28.08
N GLU A 5 7.46 -8.51 28.12
CA GLU A 5 8.39 -7.70 27.32
C GLU A 5 8.34 -8.03 25.82
N LEU A 6 8.31 -9.31 25.44
CA LEU A 6 8.15 -9.71 24.03
C LEU A 6 6.80 -9.26 23.47
N LEU A 7 5.73 -9.40 24.26
CA LEU A 7 4.39 -8.98 23.86
C LEU A 7 4.31 -7.46 23.65
N ASN A 8 4.99 -6.68 24.49
CA ASN A 8 4.99 -5.22 24.38
C ASN A 8 5.77 -4.75 23.15
N ILE A 9 6.91 -5.39 22.84
CA ILE A 9 7.67 -5.13 21.60
C ILE A 9 6.84 -5.49 20.36
N GLN A 10 6.15 -6.64 20.39
CA GLN A 10 5.27 -7.07 19.32
C GLN A 10 4.15 -6.04 19.08
N HIS A 11 3.49 -5.56 20.13
CA HIS A 11 2.44 -4.53 20.01
C HIS A 11 2.99 -3.19 19.53
N PHE A 12 4.11 -2.73 20.09
CA PHE A 12 4.72 -1.46 19.72
C PHE A 12 5.04 -1.41 18.22
N VAL A 13 5.65 -2.47 17.68
CA VAL A 13 5.96 -2.60 16.25
C VAL A 13 4.70 -2.72 15.41
N LEU A 14 3.72 -3.49 15.89
CA LEU A 14 2.45 -3.68 15.20
C LEU A 14 1.68 -2.36 15.04
N TYR A 15 1.83 -1.40 15.96
CA TYR A 15 1.17 -0.10 15.84
C TYR A 15 2.02 0.98 15.16
N ILE A 16 3.32 1.07 15.48
CA ILE A 16 4.14 2.19 15.01
C ILE A 16 4.49 2.10 13.53
N PHE A 17 4.66 0.88 13.02
CA PHE A 17 5.03 0.65 11.63
C PHE A 17 3.89 0.95 10.65
N PRO A 18 2.65 0.44 10.83
CA PRO A 18 1.56 0.84 9.97
C PRO A 18 1.21 2.33 10.15
N ALA A 19 1.34 2.90 11.35
CA ALA A 19 1.12 4.35 11.53
C ALA A 19 2.07 5.20 10.68
N PHE A 20 3.37 4.89 10.66
CA PHE A 20 4.35 5.58 9.82
C PHE A 20 4.13 5.34 8.32
N ILE A 21 3.78 4.10 7.93
CA ILE A 21 3.46 3.80 6.52
C ILE A 21 2.20 4.55 6.09
N THR A 22 1.14 4.58 6.90
CA THR A 22 -0.08 5.34 6.61
C THR A 22 0.23 6.84 6.46
N LEU A 23 1.07 7.40 7.33
CA LEU A 23 1.51 8.79 7.22
C LEU A 23 2.27 9.05 5.90
N LEU A 24 3.19 8.16 5.53
CA LEU A 24 3.93 8.24 4.28
C LEU A 24 3.01 8.12 3.05
N LEU A 25 2.05 7.19 3.09
CA LEU A 25 1.05 6.99 2.05
C LEU A 25 0.16 8.23 1.88
N ILE A 26 -0.28 8.85 2.98
CA ILE A 26 -1.03 10.11 2.95
C ILE A 26 -0.19 11.24 2.35
N ALA A 27 1.07 11.37 2.76
CA ALA A 27 1.96 12.39 2.23
C ALA A 27 2.21 12.23 0.72
N ILE A 28 2.37 10.98 0.24
CA ILE A 28 2.53 10.70 -1.19
C ILE A 28 1.22 10.92 -1.94
N ALA A 29 0.09 10.50 -1.39
CA ALA A 29 -1.23 10.73 -1.98
C ALA A 29 -1.57 12.22 -2.13
N LEU A 30 -1.19 13.05 -1.15
CA LEU A 30 -1.35 14.51 -1.21
C LEU A 30 -0.45 15.15 -2.27
N LYS A 31 0.73 14.56 -2.53
CA LYS A 31 1.72 15.09 -3.47
C LYS A 31 1.49 14.60 -4.91
N PHE A 32 0.97 13.38 -5.09
CA PHE A 32 0.78 12.74 -6.39
C PHE A 32 -0.58 12.05 -6.42
N SER A 33 -1.55 12.64 -7.14
CA SER A 33 -2.83 11.97 -7.41
C SER A 33 -2.63 10.76 -8.34
N TYR A 34 -1.74 10.87 -9.34
CA TYR A 34 -1.30 9.82 -10.27
C TYR A 34 0.14 10.11 -10.73
N PHE A 35 0.84 9.13 -11.33
CA PHE A 35 2.09 9.38 -12.06
C PHE A 35 1.76 10.34 -13.22
N HIS A 36 2.24 11.58 -13.13
CA HIS A 36 1.99 12.62 -14.14
C HIS A 36 2.91 12.38 -15.33
N ASP A 37 2.55 11.41 -16.17
CA ASP A 37 3.23 11.13 -17.44
C ASP A 37 2.36 11.60 -18.62
N GLU A 38 2.98 12.16 -19.66
CA GLU A 38 2.31 12.84 -20.79
C GLU A 38 1.34 11.92 -21.56
N ASP A 39 1.52 10.61 -21.46
CA ASP A 39 0.64 9.58 -22.04
C ASP A 39 -0.61 9.26 -21.18
N SER A 40 -0.59 9.64 -19.90
CA SER A 40 -1.67 9.37 -18.93
C SER A 40 -2.94 10.15 -19.28
N GLU A 41 -2.79 11.41 -19.69
CA GLU A 41 -3.91 12.26 -20.13
C GLU A 41 -4.56 11.76 -21.43
N LYS A 42 -3.74 11.24 -22.35
CA LYS A 42 -4.22 10.64 -23.59
C LYS A 42 -5.00 9.35 -23.34
N ARG A 43 -4.61 8.55 -22.36
CA ARG A 43 -5.34 7.33 -21.96
C ARG A 43 -6.64 7.62 -21.20
N LEU A 44 -6.68 8.68 -20.39
CA LEU A 44 -7.88 9.11 -19.67
C LEU A 44 -9.01 9.59 -20.58
N SER A 45 -8.67 10.13 -21.76
CA SER A 45 -9.65 10.65 -22.73
C SER A 45 -10.08 9.63 -23.80
N ARG A 46 -9.33 8.53 -23.98
CA ARG A 46 -9.60 7.55 -25.03
C ARG A 46 -10.60 6.49 -24.56
N ILE A 47 -11.79 6.51 -25.14
CA ILE A 47 -12.77 5.42 -25.02
C ILE A 47 -12.20 4.21 -25.76
N THR A 48 -11.95 3.12 -25.04
CA THR A 48 -11.31 1.91 -25.59
C THR A 48 -12.35 0.91 -26.05
N GLU A 49 -13.48 0.83 -25.34
CA GLU A 49 -14.57 -0.08 -25.68
C GLU A 49 -15.92 0.57 -25.38
N ARG A 50 -16.94 0.24 -26.18
CA ARG A 50 -18.29 0.77 -26.02
C ARG A 50 -19.28 -0.39 -26.01
N TYR A 51 -19.89 -0.63 -24.86
CA TYR A 51 -20.85 -1.72 -24.67
C TYR A 51 -22.28 -1.28 -25.02
N PRO A 52 -23.19 -2.24 -25.32
CA PRO A 52 -24.61 -1.97 -25.40
C PRO A 52 -25.10 -1.24 -24.14
N GLN A 53 -26.09 -0.35 -24.29
CA GLN A 53 -26.57 0.57 -23.23
C GLN A 53 -25.68 1.78 -22.92
N GLY A 54 -24.68 2.08 -23.77
CA GLY A 54 -23.92 3.33 -23.67
C GLY A 54 -22.88 3.34 -22.56
N ILE A 55 -22.50 2.17 -22.05
CA ILE A 55 -21.39 2.04 -21.10
C ILE A 55 -20.08 2.15 -21.88
N GLU A 56 -19.24 3.08 -21.48
CA GLU A 56 -17.94 3.34 -22.11
C GLU A 56 -16.82 2.91 -21.17
N GLU A 57 -15.92 2.05 -21.65
CA GLU A 57 -14.74 1.65 -20.89
C GLU A 57 -13.53 2.49 -21.31
N ARG A 58 -12.76 2.91 -20.30
CA ARG A 58 -11.53 3.67 -20.46
C ARG A 58 -10.39 2.92 -19.83
N ASN A 59 -9.28 2.82 -20.56
CA ASN A 59 -8.04 2.24 -20.05
C ASN A 59 -7.27 3.27 -19.21
N ALA A 60 -7.87 3.69 -18.09
CA ALA A 60 -7.28 4.62 -17.15
C ALA A 60 -6.03 4.00 -16.48
N PRO A 61 -4.98 4.80 -16.20
CA PRO A 61 -3.82 4.31 -15.48
C PRO A 61 -4.21 3.85 -14.07
N PHE A 62 -3.59 2.76 -13.61
CA PHE A 62 -3.88 2.20 -12.28
C PHE A 62 -3.56 3.23 -11.18
N PRO A 63 -4.42 3.40 -10.17
CA PRO A 63 -4.21 4.43 -9.15
C PRO A 63 -2.92 4.20 -8.36
N LEU A 64 -2.04 5.20 -8.39
CA LEU A 64 -0.73 5.16 -7.72
C LEU A 64 -0.87 4.86 -6.23
N ILE A 65 -1.87 5.47 -5.58
CA ILE A 65 -2.15 5.26 -4.16
C ILE A 65 -2.48 3.79 -3.85
N VAL A 66 -3.22 3.10 -4.72
CA VAL A 66 -3.59 1.69 -4.54
C VAL A 66 -2.35 0.81 -4.67
N SER A 67 -1.48 1.08 -5.66
CA SER A 67 -0.19 0.39 -5.79
C SER A 67 0.68 0.55 -4.54
N LEU A 68 0.78 1.76 -4.01
CA LEU A 68 1.57 2.03 -2.81
C LEU A 68 0.99 1.35 -1.57
N ILE A 69 -0.34 1.31 -1.41
CA ILE A 69 -1.00 0.58 -0.32
C ILE A 69 -0.64 -0.92 -0.41
N ILE A 70 -0.75 -1.51 -1.61
CA ILE A 70 -0.43 -2.94 -1.81
C ILE A 70 1.04 -3.20 -1.47
N ILE A 71 1.97 -2.43 -2.03
CA ILE A 71 3.41 -2.59 -1.80
C ILE A 71 3.76 -2.37 -0.32
N GLY A 72 3.23 -1.31 0.29
CA GLY A 72 3.44 -1.02 1.71
C GLY A 72 2.94 -2.14 2.62
N THR A 73 1.80 -2.74 2.28
CA THR A 73 1.24 -3.89 3.02
C THR A 73 2.14 -5.12 2.89
N ILE A 74 2.62 -5.43 1.69
CA ILE A 74 3.53 -6.57 1.46
C ILE A 74 4.82 -6.41 2.25
N ILE A 75 5.45 -5.23 2.18
CA ILE A 75 6.69 -4.92 2.91
C ILE A 75 6.45 -5.03 4.42
N TRP A 76 5.33 -4.50 4.91
CA TRP A 76 5.00 -4.55 6.33
C TRP A 76 4.82 -5.98 6.83
N VAL A 77 4.02 -6.80 6.14
CA VAL A 77 3.81 -8.21 6.52
C VAL A 77 5.12 -8.97 6.51
N PHE A 78 5.94 -8.78 5.47
CA PHE A 78 7.25 -9.44 5.38
C PHE A 78 8.17 -9.05 6.53
N ALA A 79 8.29 -7.75 6.82
CA ALA A 79 9.11 -7.25 7.92
C ALA A 79 8.59 -7.73 9.29
N TYR A 80 7.26 -7.77 9.49
CA TYR A 80 6.63 -8.27 10.71
C TYR A 80 6.97 -9.75 10.96
N ILE A 81 6.85 -10.59 9.92
CA ILE A 81 7.19 -12.01 10.00
C ILE A 81 8.67 -12.20 10.32
N LEU A 82 9.57 -11.52 9.59
CA LEU A 82 11.01 -11.61 9.85
C LEU A 82 11.35 -11.18 11.27
N MET A 83 10.76 -10.10 11.76
CA MET A 83 11.06 -9.60 13.09
C MET A 83 10.61 -10.59 14.18
N ILE A 84 9.39 -11.12 14.08
CA ILE A 84 8.93 -12.15 15.02
C ILE A 84 9.84 -13.37 14.95
N GLY A 85 10.13 -13.87 13.75
CA GLY A 85 11.00 -15.02 13.56
C GLY A 85 12.43 -14.80 14.07
N LEU A 86 12.98 -13.58 13.97
CA LEU A 86 14.32 -13.25 14.47
C LEU A 86 14.34 -13.02 16.00
N LEU A 87 13.28 -12.45 16.57
CA LEU A 87 13.17 -12.16 18.00
C LEU A 87 12.77 -13.39 18.84
N GLU A 88 12.09 -14.37 18.26
CA GLU A 88 11.65 -15.59 18.95
C GLU A 88 12.73 -16.69 19.03
N ILE A 89 13.88 -16.57 18.35
CA ILE A 89 14.96 -17.59 18.45
C ILE A 89 15.84 -17.33 19.68
N LYS A 90 15.29 -17.68 20.84
CA LYS A 90 16.03 -18.39 21.88
C LYS A 90 15.18 -19.59 22.29
N ILE A 91 15.39 -20.71 21.60
CA ILE A 91 15.12 -22.04 22.16
C ILE A 91 16.24 -22.32 23.17
#